data_AF-A0A5J5QEI7-F1
#
_entry.id   AF-A0A5J5QEI7-F1
#
_cell.length_a   1.000
_cell.length_b   1.000
_cell.length_c   1.000
_cell.angle_alpha   90.00
_cell.angle_beta   90.00
_cell.angle_gamma   90.00
#
_symmetry.space_group_name_H-M   'P 1'
#
loop_
_entity.id
_entity.type
_entity.pdbx_description
1 polymer ?
#
loop_
_entity_poly.entity_id
_entity_poly.type
_entity_poly.pdbx_seq_one_letter_code
_entity_poly.pdbx_strand_id
1 'polypeptide(L)'
;MASDFAMDQFRFLKRLLLVHGHWNYQRVGYLVLYNFYRNVVFVLMLFWCIAQKKGGTYWAISPHVFDLSHKTLLEYPKLHGVGHRREAYNLQLFWITMIDTQWQSLVLFYIPLFTYKESTIDIWSMGSLWTIAVVILVNIHLAMDIRRWVFITHAAVWGSIIITYACIVVLDSIPVFPNY
;
A
#
# COMPACT_ATOMS: atom_id res chain seq x y z
N MET A 1 -11.06 -17.51 33.71
CA MET A 1 -10.06 -17.88 32.68
C MET A 1 -10.00 -16.82 31.57
N ALA A 2 -9.97 -15.53 31.92
CA ALA A 2 -10.00 -14.44 30.93
C ALA A 2 -8.75 -13.56 31.10
N SER A 3 -7.60 -14.07 30.66
CA SER A 3 -6.32 -13.33 30.61
C SER A 3 -5.71 -13.51 29.22
N ASP A 4 -5.30 -12.42 28.57
CA ASP A 4 -4.66 -12.46 27.24
C ASP A 4 -3.35 -13.26 27.23
N PHE A 5 -2.69 -13.34 28.39
CA PHE A 5 -1.51 -14.16 28.61
C PHE A 5 -1.59 -14.86 29.97
N ALA A 6 -1.39 -16.18 30.01
CA ALA A 6 -1.24 -16.96 31.23
C ALA A 6 0.25 -17.25 31.46
N MET A 7 0.76 -16.95 32.66
CA MET A 7 2.17 -17.18 33.03
C MET A 7 2.26 -17.76 34.43
N ASP A 8 3.19 -18.71 34.61
CA ASP A 8 3.39 -19.42 35.87
C ASP A 8 4.21 -18.60 36.90
N GLN A 9 5.12 -17.73 36.45
CA GLN A 9 5.97 -16.91 37.33
C GLN A 9 6.15 -15.47 36.84
N PHE A 10 6.13 -14.51 37.77
CA PHE A 10 6.23 -13.07 37.48
C PHE A 10 7.55 -12.66 36.80
N ARG A 11 8.63 -13.44 36.97
CA ARG A 11 9.93 -13.21 36.30
C ARG A 11 9.85 -13.25 34.77
N PHE A 12 8.89 -13.98 34.20
CA PHE A 12 8.73 -14.11 32.74
C PHE A 12 8.07 -12.88 32.12
N LEU A 13 7.28 -12.12 32.89
CA LEU A 13 6.59 -10.91 32.43
C LEU A 13 7.60 -9.85 31.94
N LYS A 14 8.73 -9.69 32.63
CA LYS A 14 9.79 -8.76 32.24
C LYS A 14 10.34 -9.07 30.85
N ARG A 15 10.58 -10.35 30.54
CA ARG A 15 11.08 -10.76 29.23
C ARG A 15 10.01 -10.68 28.15
N LEU A 16 8.75 -11.02 28.47
CA LEU A 16 7.66 -10.92 27.50
C LEU A 16 7.44 -9.45 27.10
N LEU A 17 7.27 -8.56 28.07
CA LEU A 17 6.92 -7.16 27.80
C LEU A 17 8.07 -6.41 27.10
N LEU A 18 9.31 -6.56 27.60
CA LEU A 18 10.44 -5.81 27.06
C LEU A 18 10.94 -6.35 25.72
N VAL A 19 11.04 -7.68 25.56
CA VAL A 19 11.55 -8.26 24.31
C VAL A 19 10.40 -8.47 23.34
N HIS A 20 9.41 -9.29 23.68
CA HIS A 20 8.35 -9.62 22.72
C HIS A 20 7.43 -8.42 22.45
N GLY A 21 7.14 -7.58 23.46
CA GLY A 21 6.36 -6.36 23.28
C GLY A 21 7.02 -5.36 22.33
N HIS A 22 8.33 -5.08 22.49
CA HIS A 22 9.06 -4.17 21.61
C HIS A 22 9.12 -4.69 20.16
N TRP A 23 9.46 -5.97 19.97
CA TRP A 23 9.54 -6.58 18.64
C TRP A 23 8.16 -6.65 17.97
N ASN A 24 7.11 -6.97 18.72
CA ASN A 24 5.75 -6.99 18.19
C ASN A 24 5.29 -5.59 17.81
N TYR A 25 5.51 -4.59 18.66
CA TYR A 25 5.15 -3.20 18.39
C TYR A 25 5.81 -2.67 17.12
N GLN A 26 7.11 -2.92 16.95
CA GLN A 26 7.83 -2.51 15.73
C GLN A 26 7.27 -3.21 14.49
N ARG A 27 7.11 -4.53 14.51
CA ARG A 27 6.62 -5.31 13.36
C ARG A 27 5.20 -4.92 12.97
N VAL A 28 4.30 -4.77 13.94
CA VAL A 28 2.92 -4.35 13.69
C VAL A 28 2.87 -2.96 13.09
N GLY A 29 3.68 -2.02 13.59
CA GLY A 29 3.73 -0.68 13.02
C GLY A 29 4.21 -0.65 11.57
N TYR A 30 5.26 -1.41 11.22
CA TYR A 30 5.71 -1.54 9.83
C TYR A 30 4.65 -2.20 8.95
N LEU A 31 3.94 -3.21 9.45
CA LEU A 31 2.87 -3.89 8.72
C LEU A 31 1.70 -2.96 8.43
N VAL A 32 1.30 -2.13 9.39
CA VAL A 32 0.25 -1.12 9.20
C VAL A 32 0.67 -0.12 8.12
N LEU A 33 1.89 0.40 8.19
CA LEU A 33 2.41 1.37 7.21
C LEU A 33 2.46 0.77 5.79
N TYR A 34 2.96 -0.46 5.68
CA TYR A 34 3.00 -1.20 4.41
C TYR A 34 1.60 -1.49 3.85
N ASN A 35 0.62 -1.81 4.70
CA ASN A 35 -0.75 -2.02 4.27
C ASN A 35 -1.37 -0.73 3.73
N PHE A 36 -1.15 0.41 4.40
CA PHE A 36 -1.57 1.71 3.87
C PHE A 36 -0.89 2.02 2.53
N TYR A 37 0.44 1.87 2.45
CA TYR A 37 1.21 2.04 1.22
C TYR A 37 0.62 1.25 0.05
N ARG A 38 0.40 -0.06 0.25
CA ARG A 38 -0.11 -0.96 -0.80
C ARG A 38 -1.49 -0.50 -1.28
N ASN A 39 -2.40 -0.20 -0.38
CA ASN A 39 -3.76 0.23 -0.75
C ASN A 39 -3.76 1.60 -1.45
N VAL A 40 -2.95 2.54 -0.97
CA VAL A 40 -2.85 3.89 -1.55
C VAL A 40 -2.33 3.82 -2.98
N VAL A 41 -1.28 3.04 -3.26
CA VAL A 41 -0.75 2.89 -4.63
C VAL A 41 -1.81 2.37 -5.61
N PHE A 42 -2.62 1.38 -5.21
CA PHE A 42 -3.72 0.86 -6.04
C PHE A 42 -4.82 1.89 -6.27
N VAL A 43 -5.25 2.60 -5.22
CA VAL A 43 -6.31 3.61 -5.32
C VAL A 43 -5.85 4.79 -6.17
N LEU A 44 -4.62 5.25 -5.98
CA LEU A 44 -4.05 6.35 -6.75
C LEU A 44 -3.93 6.00 -8.24
N MET A 45 -3.58 4.75 -8.57
CA MET A 45 -3.54 4.30 -9.96
C MET A 45 -4.90 4.47 -10.66
N LEU A 46 -5.98 4.04 -10.02
CA LEU A 46 -7.35 4.19 -10.55
C LEU A 46 -7.74 5.68 -10.65
N PHE A 47 -7.34 6.46 -9.66
CA PHE A 47 -7.57 7.90 -9.65
C PHE A 47 -6.91 8.61 -10.83
N TRP A 48 -5.66 8.27 -11.19
CA TRP A 48 -4.96 8.80 -12.36
C TRP A 48 -5.68 8.46 -13.67
N CYS A 49 -6.22 7.25 -13.81
CA CYS A 49 -7.02 6.85 -14.97
C CYS A 49 -8.29 7.71 -15.13
N ILE A 50 -9.00 7.98 -14.03
CA ILE A 50 -10.18 8.85 -14.03
C ILE A 50 -9.79 10.31 -14.33
N ALA A 51 -8.69 10.79 -13.77
CA ALA A 51 -8.19 12.16 -13.97
C ALA A 51 -7.81 12.43 -15.43
N GLN A 52 -7.23 11.45 -16.13
CA GLN A 52 -6.97 11.55 -17.57
C GLN A 52 -8.26 11.69 -18.38
N LYS A 53 -9.29 10.89 -18.07
CA LYS A 53 -10.58 10.95 -18.79
C LYS A 53 -11.35 12.26 -18.57
N LYS A 54 -11.14 12.94 -17.43
CA LYS A 54 -11.82 14.20 -17.09
C LYS A 54 -11.05 15.47 -17.49
N GLY A 55 -9.92 15.34 -18.20
CA GLY A 55 -9.27 16.48 -18.84
C GLY A 55 -8.23 17.24 -18.02
N GLY A 56 -7.48 16.56 -17.13
CA GLY A 56 -6.18 17.09 -16.72
C GLY A 56 -5.69 16.68 -15.32
N THR A 57 -4.38 16.45 -15.24
CA THR A 57 -3.59 16.10 -14.04
C THR A 57 -3.73 17.12 -12.90
N TYR A 58 -4.23 18.33 -13.18
CA TYR A 58 -4.40 19.43 -12.23
C TYR A 58 -5.43 19.15 -11.13
N TRP A 59 -6.46 18.35 -11.42
CA TRP A 59 -7.46 17.92 -10.40
C TRP A 59 -6.89 16.94 -9.38
N ALA A 60 -5.82 16.23 -9.76
CA ALA A 60 -5.26 15.14 -9.00
C ALA A 60 -4.01 15.52 -8.18
N ILE A 61 -3.28 16.56 -8.61
CA ILE A 61 -2.09 17.08 -7.90
C ILE A 61 -2.47 18.15 -6.86
N SER A 62 -3.68 18.71 -6.93
CA SER A 62 -4.10 19.79 -6.02
C SER A 62 -4.43 19.22 -4.63
N PRO A 63 -3.69 19.57 -3.56
CA PRO A 63 -3.95 19.07 -2.20
C PRO A 63 -5.34 19.45 -1.66
N HIS A 64 -6.06 20.33 -2.35
CA HIS A 64 -7.41 20.79 -2.00
C HIS A 64 -8.49 19.70 -2.02
N VAL A 65 -8.26 18.51 -2.59
CA VAL A 65 -9.23 17.41 -2.51
C VAL A 65 -9.27 16.78 -1.10
N PHE A 66 -8.24 17.02 -0.28
CA PHE A 66 -8.25 16.67 1.16
C PHE A 66 -8.81 17.79 2.06
N ASP A 67 -9.14 18.97 1.52
CA ASP A 67 -9.82 20.02 2.29
C ASP A 67 -11.33 19.75 2.34
N LEU A 68 -11.70 18.76 3.14
CA LEU A 68 -13.05 18.67 3.66
C LEU A 68 -13.28 19.90 4.56
N SER A 69 -14.12 20.82 4.08
CA SER A 69 -14.48 22.07 4.74
C SER A 69 -14.73 21.89 6.26
N HIS A 70 -14.08 22.73 7.07
CA HIS A 70 -14.12 22.77 8.54
C HIS A 70 -15.52 22.73 9.19
N LYS A 71 -16.59 22.94 8.42
CA LYS A 71 -17.97 22.99 8.90
C LYS A 71 -18.56 21.62 9.26
N THR A 72 -18.03 20.51 8.73
CA THR A 72 -18.53 19.16 9.05
C THR A 72 -17.82 18.52 10.25
N LEU A 73 -16.69 19.09 10.69
CA LEU A 73 -15.88 18.56 11.80
C LEU A 73 -16.36 19.03 13.20
N LEU A 74 -17.27 20.00 13.25
CA LEU A 74 -17.77 20.60 14.50
C LEU A 74 -18.96 19.86 15.11
N GLU A 75 -19.51 18.84 14.44
CA GLU A 75 -20.78 18.22 14.84
C GLU A 75 -20.63 17.05 15.84
N TYR A 76 -19.39 16.61 16.16
CA TYR A 76 -19.15 15.60 17.20
C TYR A 76 -17.88 15.90 18.04
N PRO A 77 -17.97 16.77 19.06
CA PRO A 77 -16.85 17.12 19.95
C PRO A 77 -16.42 16.00 20.92
N LYS A 78 -16.80 14.74 20.68
CA LYS A 78 -16.45 13.57 21.51
C LYS A 78 -15.50 12.55 20.87
N LEU A 79 -15.02 12.79 19.65
CA LEU A 79 -14.03 11.91 19.01
C LEU A 79 -12.57 12.39 19.13
N HIS A 80 -12.31 13.37 20.00
CA HIS A 80 -10.96 13.90 20.26
C HIS A 80 -10.56 13.75 21.74
N GLY A 81 -10.55 12.50 22.18
CA GLY A 81 -9.77 11.97 23.30
C GLY A 81 -9.56 10.49 22.98
N VAL A 82 -8.35 9.92 22.93
CA VAL A 82 -7.26 9.96 23.90
C VAL A 82 -5.98 9.51 23.17
N GLY A 83 -4.79 9.96 23.63
CA GLY A 83 -3.50 9.49 23.09
C GLY A 83 -2.24 10.09 23.74
N HIS A 84 -2.32 10.48 25.00
CA HIS A 84 -1.23 11.08 25.79
C HIS A 84 -0.17 10.02 26.18
N ARG A 85 0.81 9.71 25.31
CA ARG A 85 2.22 9.44 25.68
C ARG A 85 3.11 9.23 24.45
N ARG A 86 4.06 10.17 24.33
CA ARG A 86 5.23 10.22 23.43
C ARG A 86 5.86 8.87 23.09
N GLU A 87 5.47 8.32 21.95
CA GLU A 87 6.41 7.94 20.90
C GLU A 87 5.74 8.39 19.61
N ALA A 88 6.25 9.45 19.00
CA ALA A 88 5.88 9.86 17.67
C ALA A 88 6.23 8.71 16.73
N TYR A 89 5.30 7.77 16.55
CA TYR A 89 5.30 6.89 15.40
C TYR A 89 5.19 7.82 14.20
N ASN A 90 6.34 7.98 13.55
CA ASN A 90 6.78 9.22 12.96
C ASN A 90 5.80 9.74 11.91
N LEU A 91 4.91 10.67 12.29
CA LEU A 91 3.91 11.24 11.40
C LEU A 91 4.59 11.92 10.20
N GLN A 92 5.82 12.41 10.37
CA GLN A 92 6.63 12.91 9.26
C GLN A 92 7.07 11.77 8.32
N LEU A 93 7.50 10.62 8.85
CA LEU A 93 7.79 9.43 8.03
C LEU A 93 6.53 8.95 7.29
N PHE A 94 5.36 9.00 7.94
CA PHE A 94 4.09 8.69 7.29
C PHE A 94 3.82 9.62 6.11
N TRP A 95 3.97 10.94 6.28
CA TRP A 95 3.77 11.88 5.17
C TRP A 95 4.84 11.78 4.08
N ILE A 96 6.10 11.54 4.44
CA ILE A 96 7.18 11.30 3.47
C ILE A 96 6.90 10.03 2.65
N THR A 97 6.51 8.94 3.31
CA THR A 97 6.12 7.70 2.62
C THR A 97 4.87 7.90 1.76
N MET A 98 3.90 8.69 2.20
CA MET A 98 2.72 9.04 1.41
C MET A 98 3.10 9.83 0.13
N ILE A 99 3.99 10.82 0.22
CA ILE A 99 4.45 11.59 -0.94
C ILE A 99 5.26 10.69 -1.89
N ASP A 100 6.11 9.81 -1.37
CA ASP A 100 6.85 8.82 -2.16
C ASP A 100 5.90 7.86 -2.89
N THR A 101 4.82 7.39 -2.24
CA THR A 101 3.78 6.56 -2.90
C THR A 101 3.10 7.32 -4.04
N GLN A 102 2.84 8.61 -3.83
CA GLN A 102 2.19 9.45 -4.82
C GLN A 102 3.07 9.60 -6.06
N TRP A 103 4.36 9.85 -5.87
CA TRP A 103 5.36 9.90 -6.94
C TRP A 103 5.49 8.56 -7.66
N GLN A 104 5.60 7.44 -6.94
CA GLN A 104 5.71 6.11 -7.53
C GLN A 104 4.48 5.74 -8.36
N SER A 105 3.27 6.06 -7.89
CA SER A 105 2.04 5.84 -8.66
C SER A 105 2.01 6.63 -9.97
N LEU A 106 2.49 7.89 -9.95
CA LEU A 106 2.60 8.73 -11.14
C LEU A 106 3.57 8.13 -12.16
N VAL A 107 4.77 7.79 -11.71
CA VAL A 107 5.82 7.20 -12.54
C VAL A 107 5.31 5.92 -13.19
N LEU A 108 4.65 5.06 -12.42
CA LEU A 108 4.16 3.77 -12.91
C LEU A 108 2.98 3.91 -13.89
N PHE A 109 2.17 4.95 -13.76
CA PHE A 109 1.11 5.27 -14.72
C PHE A 109 1.67 5.87 -16.02
N TYR A 110 2.55 6.87 -15.91
CA TYR A 110 3.05 7.64 -17.04
C TYR A 110 4.11 6.91 -17.88
N ILE A 111 5.00 6.09 -17.28
CA ILE A 111 6.06 5.38 -18.03
C ILE A 111 5.45 4.54 -19.17
N PRO A 112 4.49 3.62 -18.91
CA PRO A 112 3.90 2.84 -19.98
C PRO A 112 3.19 3.74 -21.01
N LEU A 113 2.45 4.76 -20.58
CA LEU A 113 1.72 5.65 -21.49
C LEU A 113 2.64 6.37 -22.48
N PHE A 114 3.82 6.82 -22.02
CA PHE A 114 4.79 7.44 -22.91
C PHE A 114 5.46 6.43 -23.82
N THR A 115 5.82 5.25 -23.31
CA THR A 115 6.47 4.20 -24.09
C THR A 115 5.59 3.66 -25.22
N TYR A 116 4.29 3.50 -24.97
CA TYR A 116 3.35 2.90 -25.93
C TYR A 116 2.47 3.93 -26.65
N LYS A 117 2.80 5.22 -26.57
CA LYS A 117 2.03 6.31 -27.20
C LYS A 117 1.83 6.12 -28.71
N GLU A 118 2.82 5.53 -29.38
CA GLU A 118 2.82 5.31 -30.83
C GLU A 118 2.38 3.89 -31.23
N SER A 119 2.01 3.05 -30.26
CA SER A 119 1.61 1.66 -30.49
C SER A 119 0.10 1.49 -30.52
N THR A 120 -0.41 0.55 -31.32
CA THR A 120 -1.85 0.23 -31.41
C THR A 120 -2.35 -0.64 -30.24
N ILE A 121 -1.76 -0.47 -29.06
CA ILE A 121 -2.11 -1.28 -27.88
C ILE A 121 -3.39 -0.71 -27.29
N ASP A 122 -4.38 -1.59 -27.09
CA ASP A 122 -5.64 -1.20 -26.47
C ASP A 122 -5.47 -0.91 -24.98
N ILE A 123 -6.35 -0.07 -24.43
CA ILE A 123 -6.36 0.34 -23.01
C ILE A 123 -6.43 -0.86 -22.07
N TRP A 124 -7.05 -1.95 -22.52
CA TRP A 124 -7.18 -3.19 -21.76
C TRP A 124 -5.86 -3.96 -21.62
N SER A 125 -5.14 -4.13 -22.73
CA SER A 125 -3.77 -4.67 -22.71
C SER A 125 -2.82 -3.76 -21.94
N MET A 126 -3.12 -2.46 -21.84
CA MET A 126 -2.39 -1.54 -20.97
C MET A 126 -2.68 -1.75 -19.50
N GLY A 127 -3.94 -2.09 -19.17
CA GLY A 127 -4.37 -2.48 -17.83
C GLY A 127 -3.61 -3.67 -17.29
N SER A 128 -3.43 -4.73 -18.09
CA SER A 128 -2.65 -5.91 -17.69
C SER A 128 -1.18 -5.56 -17.42
N LEU A 129 -0.56 -4.73 -18.27
CA LEU A 129 0.81 -4.22 -18.05
C LEU A 129 0.92 -3.42 -16.74
N TRP A 130 -0.04 -2.53 -16.45
CA TRP A 130 -0.06 -1.78 -15.20
C TRP A 130 -0.21 -2.70 -13.99
N THR A 131 -1.06 -3.72 -14.03
CA THR A 131 -1.22 -4.66 -12.91
C THR A 131 0.06 -5.42 -12.60
N ILE A 132 0.78 -5.90 -13.62
CA ILE A 132 2.08 -6.57 -13.44
C ILE A 132 3.11 -5.60 -12.87
N ALA A 133 3.18 -4.38 -13.41
CA ALA A 133 4.11 -3.37 -12.94
C ALA A 133 3.88 -3.00 -11.47
N VAL A 134 2.62 -2.81 -11.05
CA VAL A 134 2.28 -2.53 -9.63
C VAL A 134 2.71 -3.68 -8.72
N VAL A 135 2.42 -4.94 -9.11
CA VAL A 135 2.79 -6.10 -8.30
C VAL A 135 4.31 -6.22 -8.16
N ILE A 136 5.07 -5.99 -9.23
CA ILE A 136 6.53 -5.98 -9.17
C ILE A 136 7.02 -4.86 -8.26
N LEU A 137 6.51 -3.63 -8.42
CA LEU A 137 6.94 -2.48 -7.61
C LEU A 137 6.68 -2.71 -6.12
N VAL A 138 5.49 -3.17 -5.74
CA VAL A 138 5.13 -3.46 -4.35
C VAL A 138 6.03 -4.56 -3.77
N ASN A 139 6.36 -5.59 -4.55
CA ASN A 139 7.27 -6.65 -4.13
C ASN A 139 8.72 -6.15 -3.96
N ILE A 140 9.20 -5.29 -4.85
CA ILE A 140 10.54 -4.68 -4.74
C ILE A 140 10.59 -3.76 -3.50
N HIS A 141 9.56 -2.96 -3.25
CA HIS A 141 9.49 -2.11 -2.06
C HIS A 141 9.55 -2.95 -0.77
N LEU A 142 8.74 -4.02 -0.71
CA LEU A 142 8.81 -4.98 0.40
C LEU A 142 10.19 -5.63 0.53
N ALA A 143 10.82 -6.01 -0.58
CA ALA A 143 12.14 -6.61 -0.63
C ALA A 143 13.24 -5.68 -0.10
N MET A 144 13.14 -4.37 -0.36
CA MET A 144 14.06 -3.35 0.17
C MET A 144 13.90 -3.16 1.68
N ASP A 145 12.68 -3.25 2.21
CA ASP A 145 12.41 -3.08 3.65
C ASP A 145 12.82 -4.31 4.50
N ILE A 146 12.92 -5.49 3.90
CA ILE A 146 13.30 -6.71 4.60
C ILE A 146 14.79 -6.66 4.97
N ARG A 147 15.07 -6.43 6.27
CA ARG A 147 16.44 -6.43 6.81
C ARG A 147 17.10 -7.81 6.86
N ARG A 148 16.31 -8.89 6.95
CA ARG A 148 16.81 -10.27 7.00
C ARG A 148 16.01 -11.16 6.07
N TRP A 149 16.65 -11.59 4.99
CA TRP A 149 16.09 -12.53 4.05
C TRP A 149 16.03 -13.92 4.67
N VAL A 150 14.82 -14.43 4.85
CA VAL A 150 14.56 -15.84 5.18
C VAL A 150 13.99 -16.53 3.95
N PHE A 151 14.20 -17.84 3.82
CA PHE A 151 13.72 -18.59 2.65
C PHE A 151 12.21 -18.41 2.42
N ILE A 152 11.42 -18.34 3.50
CA ILE A 152 9.97 -18.13 3.45
C ILE A 152 9.61 -16.79 2.81
N THR A 153 10.32 -15.70 3.14
CA THR A 153 10.04 -14.37 2.56
C THR A 153 10.44 -14.33 1.09
N HIS A 154 11.52 -15.02 0.73
CA HIS A 154 11.93 -15.14 -0.67
C HIS A 154 10.89 -15.91 -1.49
N ALA A 155 10.46 -17.07 -0.99
CA ALA A 155 9.40 -17.86 -1.62
C ALA A 155 8.08 -17.10 -1.74
N ALA A 156 7.73 -16.28 -0.74
CA ALA A 156 6.52 -15.45 -0.79
C ALA A 156 6.59 -14.35 -1.86
N VAL A 157 7.73 -13.66 -1.99
CA VAL A 157 7.93 -12.62 -3.02
C VAL A 157 7.82 -13.22 -4.42
N TRP A 158 8.59 -14.27 -4.72
CA TRP A 158 8.55 -14.94 -6.02
C TRP A 158 7.21 -15.60 -6.30
N GLY A 159 6.63 -16.26 -5.29
CA GLY A 159 5.32 -16.88 -5.38
C GLY A 159 4.24 -15.88 -5.77
N SER A 160 4.26 -14.67 -5.20
CA SER A 160 3.28 -13.64 -5.54
C SER A 160 3.38 -13.19 -7.01
N ILE A 161 4.60 -13.02 -7.53
CA ILE A 161 4.83 -12.63 -8.93
C ILE A 161 4.36 -13.73 -9.89
N ILE A 162 4.71 -14.97 -9.60
CA ILE A 162 4.33 -16.14 -10.42
C ILE A 162 2.81 -16.30 -10.43
N ILE A 163 2.17 -16.20 -9.27
CA ILE A 163 0.71 -16.33 -9.14
C ILE A 163 0.01 -15.22 -9.91
N THR A 164 0.45 -13.96 -9.78
CA THR A 164 -0.16 -12.85 -10.53
C THR A 164 -0.03 -13.06 -12.04
N TYR A 165 1.15 -13.45 -12.51
CA TYR A 165 1.36 -13.72 -13.94
C TYR A 165 0.46 -14.87 -14.42
N ALA A 166 0.40 -15.96 -13.66
CA ALA A 166 -0.47 -17.09 -13.97
C ALA A 166 -1.96 -16.69 -14.00
N CYS A 167 -2.42 -15.87 -13.05
CA CYS A 167 -3.79 -15.36 -13.05
C CYS A 167 -4.09 -14.53 -14.30
N ILE A 168 -3.18 -13.67 -14.76
CA ILE A 168 -3.39 -12.86 -15.96
C ILE A 168 -3.47 -13.74 -17.20
N VAL A 169 -2.57 -14.72 -17.35
CA VAL A 169 -2.61 -15.67 -18.48
C VAL A 169 -3.90 -16.48 -18.48
N VAL A 170 -4.35 -16.93 -17.30
CA VAL A 170 -5.63 -17.64 -17.18
C VAL A 170 -6.80 -16.73 -17.57
N LEU A 171 -6.83 -15.48 -17.10
CA LEU A 171 -7.88 -14.53 -17.46
C LEU A 171 -7.93 -14.25 -18.96
N ASP A 172 -6.78 -14.06 -19.60
CA ASP A 172 -6.66 -13.84 -21.05
C ASP A 172 -7.07 -15.08 -21.86
N SER A 173 -6.87 -16.28 -21.30
CA SER A 173 -7.26 -17.54 -21.95
C SER A 173 -8.77 -17.85 -21.89
N ILE A 174 -9.55 -17.13 -21.08
CA ILE A 174 -10.99 -17.38 -20.93
C ILE A 174 -11.75 -16.60 -22.02
N PRO A 175 -12.32 -17.28 -23.04
CA PRO A 175 -12.94 -16.62 -24.20
C PRO A 175 -14.29 -15.96 -23.92
N VAL A 176 -14.80 -16.06 -22.68
CA VAL A 176 -16.08 -15.45 -22.25
C VAL A 176 -15.98 -13.92 -22.18
N PHE A 177 -14.76 -13.38 -22.17
CA PHE A 177 -14.47 -11.96 -22.17
C PHE A 177 -13.71 -11.55 -23.44
N PRO A 178 -14.36 -11.57 -24.63
CA PRO A 178 -13.70 -11.16 -25.86
C PRO A 178 -13.46 -9.65 -25.80
N ASN A 179 -12.19 -9.25 -25.69
CA ASN A 179 -11.76 -7.85 -25.57
C ASN A 179 -12.23 -7.15 -24.27
N TYR A 180 -11.96 -7.81 -23.14
CA TYR A 180 -11.62 -7.12 -21.88
C TYR A 180 -10.12 -6.83 -21.81
#